data_AF-A0A3D1CZY3-F1
#
_entry.id   AF-A0A3D1CZY3-F1
#
_cell.length_a   1.000
_cell.length_b   1.000
_cell.length_c   1.000
_cell.angle_alpha   90.00
_cell.angle_beta   90.00
_cell.angle_gamma   90.00
#
_symmetry.space_group_name_H-M   'P 1'
#
loop_
_entity.id
_entity.type
_entity.pdbx_description
1 polymer ?
#
loop_
_entity_poly.entity_id
_entity_poly.type
_entity_poly.pdbx_seq_one_letter_code
_entity_poly.pdbx_strand_id
1 'polypeptide(L)'
;MGRPRKRKNEKFEPEKLSNGETKLDLLTHVRYPIMKSGNDWMDFQEKEMKTLFELYPRMKTAYGLVCALQNVWKTILQVAISILTAIATTLGVTSCM
;
A
#
# COMPACT_ATOMS: atom_id res chain seq x y z
N MET A 1 2.33 -15.04 40.90
CA MET A 1 1.53 -13.81 41.08
C MET A 1 0.56 -13.69 39.91
N GLY A 2 -0.75 -13.70 40.15
CA GLY A 2 -1.76 -13.65 39.10
C GLY A 2 -2.05 -12.21 38.66
N ARG A 3 -2.23 -11.99 37.34
CA ARG A 3 -2.69 -10.71 36.79
C ARG A 3 -4.08 -10.40 37.37
N PRO A 4 -4.31 -9.22 37.99
CA PRO A 4 -5.60 -8.91 38.58
C PRO A 4 -6.69 -8.88 37.51
N ARG A 5 -7.88 -9.40 37.84
CA ARG A 5 -9.04 -9.43 36.94
C ARG A 5 -9.53 -7.99 36.74
N LYS A 6 -9.44 -7.46 35.51
CA LYS A 6 -10.07 -6.18 35.15
C LYS A 6 -11.59 -6.31 35.31
N ARG A 7 -12.23 -5.32 35.96
CA ARG A 7 -13.67 -5.34 36.23
C ARG A 7 -14.45 -5.23 34.91
N LYS A 8 -15.47 -6.07 34.70
CA LYS A 8 -16.27 -6.17 33.45
C LYS A 8 -16.96 -4.86 33.00
N ASN A 9 -17.08 -3.86 33.87
CA ASN A 9 -17.83 -2.62 33.60
C ASN A 9 -16.93 -1.39 33.36
N GLU A 10 -15.61 -1.54 33.28
CA GLU A 10 -14.74 -0.44 32.84
C GLU A 10 -14.90 -0.24 31.33
N LYS A 11 -15.28 0.97 30.91
CA LYS A 11 -15.37 1.33 29.50
C LYS A 11 -13.99 1.16 28.87
N PHE A 12 -13.87 0.33 27.84
CA PHE A 12 -12.62 0.17 27.11
C PHE A 12 -12.30 1.46 26.37
N GLU A 13 -11.15 2.06 26.69
CA GLU A 13 -10.61 3.20 25.96
C GLU A 13 -9.42 2.72 25.12
N PRO A 14 -9.52 2.73 23.78
CA PRO A 14 -8.43 2.34 22.92
C PRO A 14 -7.29 3.37 23.01
N GLU A 15 -6.06 2.88 22.85
CA GLU A 15 -4.88 3.72 22.73
C GLU A 15 -4.99 4.58 21.46
N LYS A 16 -4.85 5.89 21.66
CA LYS A 16 -4.92 6.88 20.58
C LYS A 16 -3.53 7.27 20.12
N LEU A 17 -3.40 7.48 18.82
CA LEU A 17 -2.23 8.04 18.16
C LEU A 17 -2.13 9.55 18.44
N SER A 18 -1.02 10.18 18.05
CA SER A 18 -0.78 11.62 18.22
C SER A 18 -1.84 12.50 17.54
N ASN A 19 -2.50 11.98 16.51
CA ASN A 19 -3.61 12.62 15.80
C ASN A 19 -5.00 12.37 16.45
N GLY A 20 -5.07 11.62 17.56
CA GLY A 20 -6.30 11.32 18.28
C GLY A 20 -7.10 10.12 17.74
N GLU A 21 -6.67 9.53 16.62
CA GLU A 21 -7.27 8.32 16.03
C GLU A 21 -6.80 7.06 16.74
N THR A 22 -7.57 5.97 16.61
CA THR A 22 -7.13 4.67 17.12
C THR A 22 -6.27 3.94 16.09
N LYS A 23 -5.48 2.96 16.56
CA LYS A 23 -4.73 2.06 15.66
C LYS A 23 -5.63 1.34 14.65
N LEU A 24 -6.89 1.08 15.03
CA LEU A 24 -7.86 0.41 14.17
C LEU A 24 -8.35 1.33 13.04
N ASP A 25 -8.58 2.60 13.34
CA ASP A 25 -8.98 3.61 12.35
C ASP A 25 -7.89 3.76 11.29
N LEU A 26 -6.63 3.92 11.73
CA LEU A 26 -5.48 3.96 10.82
C LEU A 26 -5.42 2.73 9.92
N LEU A 27 -5.57 1.52 10.48
CA LEU A 27 -5.57 0.26 9.72
C LEU A 27 -6.72 0.18 8.70
N THR A 28 -7.86 0.79 9.02
CA THR A 28 -9.02 0.85 8.13
C THR A 28 -8.75 1.80 6.95
N HIS A 29 -8.12 2.93 7.21
CA HIS A 29 -7.81 3.94 6.19
C HIS A 29 -6.74 3.45 5.20
N VAL A 30 -5.68 2.83 5.72
CA VAL A 30 -4.55 2.32 4.90
C VAL A 30 -4.85 1.03 4.14
N ARG A 31 -6.01 0.39 4.38
CA ARG A 31 -6.39 -0.89 3.76
C ARG A 31 -6.33 -0.87 2.23
N TYR A 32 -6.79 0.21 1.60
CA TYR A 32 -6.75 0.36 0.14
C TYR A 32 -5.45 1.00 -0.37
N PRO A 33 -4.91 2.07 0.27
CA PRO A 33 -3.61 2.63 -0.10
C PRO A 33 -2.48 1.61 -0.16
N ILE A 34 -2.40 0.66 0.78
CA ILE A 34 -1.32 -0.34 0.81
C ILE A 34 -1.29 -1.28 -0.41
N MET A 35 -2.38 -1.37 -1.16
CA MET A 35 -2.47 -2.17 -2.39
C MET A 35 -1.99 -1.40 -3.62
N LYS A 36 -1.85 -0.07 -3.52
CA LYS A 36 -1.41 0.80 -4.61
C LYS A 36 0.09 1.07 -4.55
N SER A 37 0.64 1.54 -5.67
CA SER A 37 2.01 2.07 -5.69
C SER A 37 2.08 3.36 -4.89
N GLY A 38 3.22 3.62 -4.25
CA GLY A 38 3.43 4.86 -3.48
C GLY A 38 3.24 6.13 -4.32
N ASN A 39 3.48 6.06 -5.62
CA ASN A 39 3.28 7.17 -6.56
C ASN A 39 1.79 7.52 -6.77
N ASP A 40 0.87 6.62 -6.43
CA ASP A 40 -0.57 6.81 -6.64
C ASP A 40 -1.29 7.30 -5.37
N TRP A 41 -0.52 7.64 -4.32
CA TRP A 41 -1.05 8.11 -3.05
C TRP A 41 -1.28 9.61 -3.08
N MET A 42 -2.35 10.05 -2.41
CA MET A 42 -2.52 11.46 -2.06
C MET A 42 -1.74 11.77 -0.77
N ASP A 43 -1.40 13.04 -0.55
CA ASP A 43 -0.60 13.49 0.61
C ASP A 43 -1.11 12.99 1.96
N PHE A 44 -2.43 12.89 2.13
CA PHE A 44 -3.03 12.39 3.37
C PHE A 44 -2.76 10.88 3.55
N GLN A 45 -2.85 10.10 2.46
CA GLN A 45 -2.59 8.67 2.46
C GLN A 45 -1.11 8.40 2.72
N GLU A 46 -0.22 9.22 2.15
CA GLU A 46 1.21 9.09 2.40
C GLU A 46 1.54 9.30 3.89
N LYS A 47 0.93 10.28 4.55
CA LYS A 47 1.09 10.51 6.00
C LYS A 47 0.60 9.33 6.84
N GLU A 48 -0.57 8.78 6.50
CA GLU A 48 -1.11 7.59 7.18
C GLU A 48 -0.22 6.36 6.95
N MET A 49 0.22 6.12 5.72
CA MET A 49 1.13 5.03 5.37
C MET A 49 2.48 5.16 6.08
N LYS A 50 3.00 6.38 6.21
CA LYS A 50 4.23 6.64 6.97
C LYS A 50 4.05 6.28 8.45
N THR A 51 2.93 6.72 9.05
CA THR A 51 2.59 6.38 10.44
C THR A 51 2.45 4.86 10.61
N LEU A 52 1.82 4.17 9.66
CA LEU A 52 1.69 2.71 9.66
C LEU A 52 3.07 2.03 9.65
N PHE A 53 3.99 2.51 8.82
CA PHE A 53 5.32 1.94 8.69
C PHE A 53 6.24 2.21 9.89
N GLU A 54 6.02 3.31 10.61
CA GLU A 54 6.68 3.59 11.88
C GLU A 54 6.20 2.63 12.98
N LEU A 55 4.88 2.36 13.05
CA LEU A 55 4.30 1.41 13.99
C LEU A 55 4.65 -0.05 13.66
N TYR A 56 4.70 -0.40 12.38
CA TYR A 56 4.91 -1.76 11.89
C TYR A 56 6.02 -1.81 10.83
N PRO A 57 7.30 -1.77 11.24
CA PRO A 57 8.43 -1.79 10.30
C PRO A 57 8.45 -3.03 9.39
N ARG A 58 7.94 -4.17 9.87
CA ARG A 58 7.83 -5.41 9.06
C ARG A 58 6.87 -5.25 7.88
N MET A 59 5.80 -4.46 8.04
CA MET A 59 4.88 -4.15 6.94
C MET A 59 5.55 -3.29 5.88
N LYS A 60 6.41 -2.33 6.29
CA LYS A 60 7.22 -1.54 5.35
C LYS A 60 8.11 -2.42 4.48
N THR A 61 8.79 -3.38 5.10
CA THR A 61 9.66 -4.31 4.36
C THR A 61 8.86 -5.19 3.39
N ALA A 62 7.72 -5.73 3.84
CA ALA A 62 6.87 -6.56 2.98
C ALA A 62 6.28 -5.76 1.80
N TYR A 63 5.79 -4.54 2.06
CA TYR A 63 5.30 -3.62 1.04
C TYR A 63 6.38 -3.32 -0.01
N GLY A 64 7.60 -3.00 0.43
CA GLY A 64 8.72 -2.75 -0.47
C GLY A 64 9.04 -3.93 -1.39
N LEU A 65 9.00 -5.17 -0.87
CA LEU A 65 9.18 -6.38 -1.68
C LEU A 65 8.07 -6.57 -2.71
N VAL A 66 6.82 -6.36 -2.32
CA VAL A 66 5.67 -6.46 -3.24
C VAL A 66 5.76 -5.39 -4.33
N CYS A 67 6.10 -4.16 -3.99
CA CYS A 67 6.30 -3.09 -4.99
C CYS A 67 7.46 -3.40 -5.95
N ALA A 68 8.57 -3.95 -5.45
CA ALA A 68 9.67 -4.37 -6.30
C ALA A 68 9.23 -5.46 -7.30
N LEU A 69 8.46 -6.44 -6.85
CA LEU A 69 7.89 -7.47 -7.71
C LEU A 69 6.93 -6.89 -8.76
N GLN A 70 6.04 -5.99 -8.35
CA GLN A 70 5.13 -5.31 -9.29
C GLN A 70 5.90 -4.53 -10.36
N ASN A 71 7.01 -3.89 -9.99
CA ASN A 71 7.84 -3.16 -10.95
C ASN A 71 8.48 -4.10 -11.98
N VAL A 72 9.01 -5.25 -11.56
CA VAL A 72 9.54 -6.27 -12.49
C VAL A 72 8.46 -6.69 -13.51
N TRP A 73 7.23 -6.93 -13.04
CA TRP A 73 6.12 -7.32 -13.91
C TRP A 73 5.73 -6.21 -14.88
N LYS A 74 5.65 -4.97 -14.40
CA LYS A 74 5.39 -3.78 -15.25
C LYS A 74 6.45 -3.63 -16.33
N THR A 75 7.73 -3.82 -16.00
CA THR A 75 8.82 -3.74 -16.98
C THR A 75 8.69 -4.82 -18.05
N ILE A 76 8.41 -6.08 -17.66
CA ILE A 76 8.23 -7.17 -18.63
C ILE A 76 7.07 -6.87 -19.59
N LEU A 77 5.92 -6.43 -19.06
CA LEU A 77 4.77 -6.05 -19.88
C LEU A 77 5.08 -4.88 -20.80
N GLN A 78 5.76 -3.84 -20.30
CA GLN A 78 6.14 -2.67 -21.09
C GLN A 78 7.07 -3.04 -22.24
N VAL A 79 8.07 -3.89 -22.00
CA VAL A 79 8.99 -4.38 -23.04
C VAL A 79 8.22 -5.17 -24.11
N ALA A 80 7.32 -6.07 -23.70
CA ALA A 80 6.51 -6.84 -24.63
C ALA A 80 5.62 -5.94 -25.51
N ILE A 81 4.96 -4.95 -24.90
CA ILE A 81 4.15 -3.95 -25.61
C ILE A 81 5.03 -3.19 -26.60
N SER A 82 6.20 -2.69 -26.18
CA SER A 82 7.10 -1.95 -27.05
C SER A 82 7.57 -2.78 -28.27
N ILE A 83 7.91 -4.05 -28.07
CA ILE A 83 8.28 -4.97 -29.17
C ILE A 83 7.10 -5.17 -30.13
N LEU A 84 5.91 -5.44 -29.60
CA LEU A 84 4.71 -5.64 -30.43
C LEU A 84 4.36 -4.39 -31.23
N THR A 85 4.44 -3.20 -30.62
CA THR A 85 4.22 -1.93 -31.32
C THR A 85 5.25 -1.72 -32.43
N ALA A 86 6.53 -2.01 -32.17
CA ALA A 86 7.58 -1.89 -33.18
C ALA A 86 7.34 -2.83 -34.37
N ILE A 87 6.98 -4.09 -34.11
CA ILE A 87 6.62 -5.05 -35.18
C ILE A 87 5.42 -4.54 -35.98
N ALA A 88 4.36 -4.06 -35.32
CA ALA A 88 3.17 -3.52 -35.99
C ALA A 88 3.51 -2.32 -36.88
N THR A 89 4.35 -1.39 -36.41
CA THR A 89 4.84 -0.26 -37.21
C THR A 89 5.67 -0.72 -38.40
N THR A 90 6.53 -1.73 -38.21
CA THR A 90 7.40 -2.26 -39.28
C THR A 90 6.59 -2.97 -40.38
N LEU A 91 5.52 -3.67 -40.00
CA LEU A 91 4.61 -4.35 -40.94
C LEU A 91 3.56 -3.40 -41.55
N GLY A 92 3.58 -2.11 -41.22
CA GLY A 92 2.59 -1.14 -41.70
C GLY A 92 1.16 -1.42 -41.20
N VAL A 93 1.01 -2.23 -40.16
CA VAL A 93 -0.27 -2.52 -39.50
C VAL A 93 -0.51 -1.46 -38.43
N THR A 94 -0.49 -0.19 -38.83
CA THR A 94 -1.09 0.87 -38.03
C THR A 94 -2.56 0.91 -38.43
N SER A 95 -3.46 0.46 -37.54
CA SER A 95 -4.89 0.68 -37.74
C SER A 95 -5.08 2.16 -38.04
N CYS A 96 -5.58 2.48 -39.24
CA CYS A 96 -6.18 3.77 -39.50
C CYS A 96 -7.25 3.99 -38.42
N MET A 97 -7.16 5.13 -37.73
CA MET A 97 -8.14 5.80 -36.86
C MET A 97 -9.15 4.95 -36.08
#